data_AF-A0A351L1V6-F1
#
_entry.id   AF-A0A351L1V6-F1
#
_cell.length_a   1.000
_cell.length_b   1.000
_cell.length_c   1.000
_cell.angle_alpha   90.00
_cell.angle_beta   90.00
_cell.angle_gamma   90.00
#
_symmetry.space_group_name_H-M   'P 1'
#
loop_
_entity.id
_entity.type
_entity.pdbx_description
1 polymer ?
#
loop_
_entity_poly.entity_id
_entity_poly.type
_entity_poly.pdbx_seq_one_letter_code
_entity_poly.pdbx_strand_id
1 'polypeptide(L)' 'MFSKIWQKFLTALVSKSELRVWSESDRSGNTEWHAYDPETGRSICVASETEMRHWIEQSYYH' A
#
# COMPACT_ATOMS: atom_id res chain seq x y z
N MET A 1 -1.99 8.43 -17.60
CA MET A 1 -2.29 9.27 -16.42
C MET A 1 -2.86 8.37 -15.34
N PHE A 2 -2.21 8.26 -14.18
CA PHE A 2 -2.83 7.68 -12.98
C PHE A 2 -2.45 8.51 -11.77
N SER A 3 -3.36 9.40 -11.37
CA SER A 3 -3.39 10.05 -10.06
C SER A 3 -4.69 10.87 -9.97
N LYS A 4 -5.47 10.58 -8.94
CA LYS A 4 -6.12 11.59 -8.10
C LYS A 4 -6.51 10.89 -6.80
N ILE A 5 -5.49 10.82 -5.91
CA ILE A 5 -5.21 9.73 -4.94
C ILE A 5 -4.98 8.39 -5.70
N TRP A 6 -4.67 7.28 -5.02
CA TRP A 6 -4.79 5.91 -5.56
C TRP A 6 -6.03 5.16 -5.03
N GLN A 7 -7.14 5.15 -5.76
CA GLN A 7 -7.82 6.40 -6.14
C GLN A 7 -8.79 6.89 -5.03
N LYS A 8 -8.34 6.83 -3.76
CA LYS A 8 -9.12 6.64 -2.51
C LYS A 8 -9.48 5.16 -2.27
N PHE A 9 -8.71 4.21 -2.81
CA PHE A 9 -9.25 2.88 -3.12
C PHE A 9 -8.73 1.77 -2.21
N LEU A 10 -7.42 1.73 -1.96
CA LEU A 10 -6.93 0.92 -0.84
C LEU A 10 -7.53 1.45 0.50
N THR A 11 -8.00 2.71 0.50
CA THR A 11 -8.79 3.38 1.56
C THR A 11 -10.14 2.73 1.90
N ALA A 12 -10.56 1.65 1.22
CA ALA A 12 -11.63 0.77 1.72
C ALA A 12 -11.39 -0.73 1.49
N LEU A 13 -10.34 -1.16 0.76
CA LEU A 13 -9.93 -2.58 0.74
C LEU A 13 -9.62 -3.12 2.15
N VAL A 14 -9.35 -2.21 3.09
CA VAL A 14 -9.04 -2.45 4.51
C VAL A 14 -10.29 -2.37 5.40
N SER A 15 -11.47 -1.93 4.92
CA SER A 15 -12.64 -1.65 5.79
C SER A 15 -13.23 -2.86 6.53
N LYS A 16 -12.69 -4.07 6.35
CA LYS A 16 -12.94 -5.25 7.19
C LYS A 16 -11.72 -6.13 7.50
N SER A 17 -10.55 -5.86 6.92
CA SER A 17 -9.34 -6.69 7.05
C SER A 17 -8.20 -5.81 7.55
N GLU A 18 -7.50 -6.23 8.60
CA GLU A 18 -6.64 -5.36 9.42
C GLU A 18 -5.35 -4.82 8.75
N LEU A 19 -5.19 -4.99 7.44
CA LEU A 19 -4.05 -4.53 6.64
C LEU A 19 -3.84 -3.01 6.79
N ARG A 20 -2.69 -2.61 7.31
CA ARG A 20 -2.33 -1.20 7.56
C ARG A 20 -1.44 -0.70 6.43
N VAL A 21 -1.85 0.36 5.74
CA VAL A 21 -1.09 0.97 4.65
C VAL A 21 -0.90 2.46 4.92
N TRP A 22 0.34 2.96 4.83
CA TRP A 22 0.67 4.37 5.00
C TRP A 22 1.81 4.79 4.05
N SER A 23 1.96 6.10 3.87
CA SER A 23 3.02 6.70 3.07
C SER A 23 3.77 7.73 3.91
N GLU A 24 5.09 7.71 3.87
CA GLU A 24 5.96 8.71 4.50
C GLU A 24 6.70 9.50 3.41
N SER A 25 6.85 10.80 3.61
CA SER A 25 7.61 11.65 2.68
C SER A 25 8.92 12.07 3.33
N ASP A 26 10.04 11.77 2.69
CA ASP A 26 11.36 12.15 3.18
C ASP A 26 11.62 13.66 3.03
N ARG A 27 12.72 14.15 3.60
CA ARG A 27 13.12 15.57 3.49
C ARG A 27 13.56 15.97 2.08
N SER A 28 13.74 15.02 1.17
CA SER A 28 14.14 15.20 -0.22
C SER A 28 12.92 15.33 -1.16
N GLY A 29 11.72 15.00 -0.69
CA GLY A 29 10.48 14.95 -1.47
C GLY A 29 10.17 13.57 -2.08
N ASN A 30 10.93 12.53 -1.74
CA ASN A 30 10.60 11.15 -2.08
C ASN A 30 9.43 10.67 -1.20
N THR A 31 8.56 9.82 -1.75
CA THR A 31 7.46 9.20 -0.98
C THR A 31 7.66 7.69 -0.94
N GLU A 32 7.88 7.17 0.26
CA GLU A 32 7.97 5.74 0.53
C GLU A 32 6.60 5.21 0.99
N TRP A 33 6.26 4.00 0.54
CA TRP A 33 4.98 3.35 0.82
C TRP A 33 5.21 2.08 1.65
N HIS A 34 4.46 1.97 2.74
CA HIS A 34 4.53 0.85 3.68
C HIS A 34 3.20 0.14 3.78
N ALA A 35 3.23 -1.19 3.89
CA ALA A 35 2.08 -2.01 4.22
C ALA A 35 2.43 -3.09 5.26
N TYR A 36 1.48 -3.42 6.14
CA TYR A 36 1.58 -4.48 7.14
C TYR A 36 0.24 -5.22 7.30
N ASP A 37 0.27 -6.54 7.14
CA ASP A 37 -0.84 -7.44 7.36
C ASP A 37 -0.63 -8.23 8.68
N PRO A 38 -1.45 -8.02 9.73
CA PRO A 38 -1.36 -8.79 10.95
C PRO A 38 -1.97 -10.20 10.86
N GLU A 39 -2.80 -10.50 9.85
CA GLU A 39 -3.39 -11.85 9.68
C GLU A 39 -2.31 -12.85 9.25
N THR A 40 -1.45 -12.46 8.29
CA THR A 40 -0.32 -13.27 7.82
C THR A 40 1.04 -12.88 8.43
N GLY A 41 1.09 -11.78 9.18
CA GLY A 41 2.33 -11.21 9.73
C GLY A 41 3.28 -10.58 8.70
N ARG A 42 2.82 -10.36 7.46
CA ARG A 42 3.65 -9.88 6.34
C ARG A 42 3.74 -8.36 6.30
N SER A 43 4.86 -7.83 5.81
CA SER A 43 5.05 -6.41 5.55
C SER A 43 5.86 -6.15 4.28
N ILE A 44 5.75 -4.94 3.75
CA ILE A 44 6.56 -4.45 2.63
C ILE A 44 6.81 -2.93 2.75
N CYS A 45 7.96 -2.49 2.24
CA CYS A 45 8.31 -1.10 2.00
C CYS A 45 8.77 -0.95 0.55
N VAL A 46 8.24 0.02 -0.20
CA VAL A 46 8.55 0.27 -1.61
C VAL A 46 8.49 1.75 -1.95
N ALA A 47 9.34 2.18 -2.89
CA ALA A 47 9.41 3.58 -3.35
C ALA A 47 8.37 3.90 -4.44
N SER A 48 7.60 2.91 -4.92
CA SER A 48 6.61 3.08 -5.98
C SER A 48 5.24 2.50 -5.62
N GLU A 49 4.20 3.29 -5.88
CA GLU A 49 2.79 2.86 -5.85
C GLU A 49 2.54 1.59 -6.69
N THR A 50 3.31 1.39 -7.77
CA THR A 50 3.14 0.24 -8.67
C THR A 50 3.68 -1.06 -8.08
N GLU A 51 4.76 -0.99 -7.30
CA GLU A 51 5.27 -2.16 -6.57
C GLU A 51 4.32 -2.54 -5.42
N MET A 52 3.78 -1.53 -4.71
CA MET A 52 2.81 -1.73 -3.64
C MET A 52 1.54 -2.42 -4.17
N ARG A 53 1.06 -2.01 -5.35
CA ARG A 53 -0.07 -2.64 -6.04
C ARG A 53 0.17 -4.13 -6.29
N HIS A 54 1.30 -4.48 -6.91
CA HIS A 54 1.61 -5.88 -7.23
C HIS A 54 1.73 -6.77 -5.99
N TRP A 55 2.25 -6.26 -4.87
CA TRP A 55 2.31 -7.02 -3.63
C TRP A 55 0.92 -7.33 -3.06
N ILE A 56 -0.02 -6.37 -3.11
CA ILE A 56 -1.41 -6.57 -2.67
C ILE A 56 -2.15 -7.53 -3.59
N GLU A 57 -1.98 -7.40 -4.92
CA GLU A 57 -2.57 -8.32 -5.91
C GLU A 57 -2.12 -9.77 -5.67
N GLN A 58 -0.82 -10.01 -5.50
CA GLN A 58 -0.26 -11.33 -5.19
C GLN A 58 -0.74 -11.89 -3.85
N SER A 59 -0.95 -11.02 -2.85
CA SER A 59 -1.31 -11.44 -1.48
C SER A 59 -2.80 -11.73 -1.29
N TYR A 60 -3.70 -11.13 -2.08
CA TYR A 60 -5.15 -11.20 -1.86
C TYR A 60 -6.01 -11.55 -3.08
N TYR A 61 -5.48 -11.54 -4.31
CA TYR A 61 -6.25 -11.73 -5.56
C TYR A 61 -5.65 -12.84 -6.46
N HIS A 62 -5.34 -13.98 -5.86
CA HIS A 62 -4.85 -15.19 -6.55
C HIS A 62 -5.92 -15.84 -7.46
#